data_AF-A0A4V3C9A9-F1
#
_entry.id   AF-A0A4V3C9A9-F1
#
_cell.length_a   1.000
_cell.length_b   1.000
_cell.length_c   1.000
_cell.angle_alpha   90.00
_cell.angle_beta   90.00
_cell.angle_gamma   90.00
#
_symmetry.space_group_name_H-M   'P 1'
#
loop_
_entity.id
_entity.type
_entity.pdbx_description
1 polymer ?
#
loop_
_entity_poly.entity_id
_entity_poly.type
_entity_poly.pdbx_seq_one_letter_code
_entity_poly.pdbx_strand_id
1 'polypeptide(L)'
;MRILFIGNSFTSRNNLPGLLARLAKERGVDVEHRLISAGGASLRQHLNAGTALAALGDGGYDTVVLQEQSTLPVKNPGRMHDSVRDFHAAIDAAGARTALYLTWARRNAPETQQALTTAYAGIAAEIGATLVPVGIVWERFLGKYEHPLLHDADNSHPALAGSYLAACVFLIALLDENPVGLDIPVKGLDADTAALLRQAAWEICEDLAEGR
;
A
#
# COMPACT_ATOMS: atom_id res chain seq x y z
N MET A 1 -4.01 6.11 16.06
CA MET A 1 -3.13 6.56 14.96
C MET A 1 -3.99 7.07 13.81
N ARG A 2 -3.65 8.21 13.21
CA ARG A 2 -4.37 8.80 12.09
C ARG A 2 -3.56 8.75 10.80
N ILE A 3 -4.11 8.13 9.77
CA ILE A 3 -3.42 7.88 8.49
C ILE A 3 -4.14 8.61 7.35
N LEU A 4 -3.38 9.41 6.59
CA LEU A 4 -3.86 9.98 5.33
C LEU A 4 -3.38 9.11 4.17
N PHE A 5 -4.29 8.59 3.37
CA PHE A 5 -3.97 7.90 2.13
C PHE A 5 -4.15 8.84 0.94
N ILE A 6 -3.14 8.96 0.10
CA ILE A 6 -3.18 9.71 -1.16
C ILE A 6 -2.91 8.72 -2.30
N GLY A 7 -3.88 8.54 -3.18
CA GLY A 7 -3.77 7.54 -4.23
C GLY A 7 -4.93 7.52 -5.21
N ASN A 8 -5.28 6.35 -5.70
CA ASN A 8 -6.30 6.14 -6.72
C ASN A 8 -7.06 4.83 -6.46
N SER A 9 -7.57 4.20 -7.51
CA SER A 9 -8.33 2.97 -7.44
C SER A 9 -7.57 1.78 -6.82
N PHE A 10 -6.24 1.81 -6.79
CA PHE A 10 -5.44 0.77 -6.12
C PHE A 10 -5.57 0.83 -4.60
N THR A 11 -5.85 2.02 -4.06
CA THR A 11 -6.12 2.24 -2.62
C THR A 11 -7.61 2.23 -2.31
N SER A 12 -8.46 2.78 -3.19
CA SER A 12 -9.90 2.92 -2.89
C SER A 12 -10.70 1.63 -3.07
N ARG A 13 -10.30 0.75 -3.99
CA ARG A 13 -11.02 -0.51 -4.22
C ARG A 13 -11.00 -1.39 -2.98
N ASN A 14 -12.13 -2.06 -2.75
CA ASN A 14 -12.39 -2.92 -1.60
C ASN A 14 -12.19 -2.23 -0.23
N ASN A 15 -12.14 -0.89 -0.21
CA ASN A 15 -11.88 -0.09 0.99
C ASN A 15 -10.62 -0.56 1.75
N LEU A 16 -9.47 -0.60 1.08
CA LEU A 16 -8.21 -1.03 1.70
C LEU A 16 -7.88 -0.29 3.02
N PRO A 17 -8.02 1.04 3.14
CA PRO A 17 -7.84 1.73 4.42
C PRO A 17 -8.78 1.21 5.53
N GLY A 18 -10.03 0.90 5.20
CA GLY A 18 -10.98 0.30 6.14
C GLY A 18 -10.65 -1.16 6.49
N LEU A 19 -10.13 -1.94 5.55
CA LEU A 19 -9.63 -3.30 5.85
C LEU A 19 -8.47 -3.25 6.84
N LEU A 20 -7.50 -2.34 6.63
CA LEU A 20 -6.41 -2.11 7.59
C LEU A 20 -6.96 -1.74 8.97
N ALA A 21 -7.88 -0.77 9.05
CA ALA A 21 -8.43 -0.33 10.33
C ALA A 21 -9.14 -1.47 11.09
N ARG A 22 -9.83 -2.36 10.38
CA ARG A 22 -10.46 -3.54 10.98
C ARG A 22 -9.43 -4.55 11.49
N LEU A 23 -8.38 -4.83 10.71
CA LEU A 23 -7.29 -5.72 11.14
C LEU A 23 -6.57 -5.17 12.38
N ALA A 24 -6.26 -3.87 12.36
CA ALA A 24 -5.59 -3.19 13.47
C ALA A 24 -6.43 -3.19 14.75
N LYS A 25 -7.75 -3.06 14.63
CA LYS A 25 -8.66 -3.07 15.79
C LYS A 25 -8.59 -4.36 16.60
N GLU A 26 -8.44 -5.51 15.94
CA GLU A 26 -8.27 -6.81 16.63
C GLU A 26 -6.93 -6.95 17.36
N ARG A 27 -5.97 -6.08 17.05
CA ARG A 27 -4.71 -5.95 17.79
C ARG A 27 -4.75 -4.83 18.83
N GLY A 28 -5.92 -4.25 19.08
CA GLY A 28 -6.09 -3.17 20.04
C GLY A 28 -5.57 -1.82 19.54
N VAL A 29 -5.27 -1.70 18.24
CA VAL A 29 -4.78 -0.45 17.63
C VAL A 29 -5.92 0.26 16.90
N ASP A 30 -6.30 1.44 17.39
CA ASP A 30 -7.28 2.29 16.72
C ASP A 30 -6.63 3.09 15.58
N VAL A 31 -7.08 2.79 14.34
CA VAL A 31 -6.65 3.47 13.11
C VAL A 31 -7.79 4.32 12.56
N GLU A 32 -7.64 5.63 12.68
CA GLU A 32 -8.44 6.59 11.94
C GLU A 32 -7.82 6.81 10.56
N HIS A 33 -8.63 6.86 9.51
CA HIS A 33 -8.12 7.02 8.16
C HIS A 33 -8.95 8.01 7.34
N ARG A 34 -8.27 8.74 6.46
CA ARG A 34 -8.88 9.51 5.38
C ARG A 34 -8.25 9.10 4.07
N LEU A 35 -9.06 8.98 3.02
CA LEU A 35 -8.60 8.70 1.67
C LEU A 35 -8.86 9.91 0.78
N ILE A 36 -7.81 10.42 0.15
CA ILE A 36 -7.88 11.35 -0.98
C ILE A 36 -7.51 10.55 -2.22
N SER A 37 -8.51 10.26 -3.06
CA SER A 37 -8.33 9.44 -4.25
C SER A 37 -8.99 10.03 -5.48
N ALA A 38 -8.31 9.90 -6.62
CA ALA A 38 -8.86 10.21 -7.94
C ALA A 38 -8.49 9.09 -8.91
N GLY A 39 -9.46 8.61 -9.71
CA GLY A 39 -9.27 7.46 -10.60
C GLY A 39 -8.09 7.63 -11.56
N GLY A 40 -7.14 6.68 -11.53
CA GLY A 40 -5.93 6.72 -12.36
C GLY A 40 -4.96 7.87 -12.09
N ALA A 41 -5.20 8.68 -11.04
CA ALA A 41 -4.38 9.85 -10.76
C ALA A 41 -2.96 9.46 -10.33
N SER A 42 -2.02 10.30 -10.75
CA SER A 42 -0.64 10.36 -10.29
C SER A 42 -0.49 11.27 -9.07
N LEU A 43 0.62 11.14 -8.35
CA LEU A 43 0.96 12.05 -7.25
C LEU A 43 1.06 13.50 -7.73
N ARG A 44 1.63 13.74 -8.92
CA ARG A 44 1.66 15.09 -9.51
C ARG A 44 0.27 15.69 -9.70
N GLN A 45 -0.72 14.87 -10.08
CA GLN A 45 -2.10 15.34 -10.22
C GLN A 45 -2.71 15.69 -8.87
N HIS A 46 -2.40 14.94 -7.81
CA HIS A 46 -2.83 15.27 -6.44
C HIS A 46 -2.19 16.54 -5.91
N LEU A 47 -0.90 16.77 -6.18
CA LEU A 47 -0.21 18.03 -5.86
C LEU A 47 -0.92 19.21 -6.53
N ASN A 48 -1.15 19.11 -7.84
CA ASN A 48 -1.78 20.17 -8.61
C ASN A 48 -3.24 20.43 -8.19
N ALA A 49 -3.96 19.40 -7.74
CA ALA A 49 -5.33 19.55 -7.25
C ALA A 49 -5.41 20.27 -5.90
N GLY A 50 -4.33 20.30 -5.11
CA GLY A 50 -4.23 21.02 -3.84
C GLY A 50 -5.00 20.39 -2.67
N THR A 51 -5.99 19.52 -2.90
CA THR A 51 -6.79 18.89 -1.82
C THR A 51 -5.94 18.10 -0.83
N ALA A 52 -4.91 17.40 -1.31
CA ALA A 52 -3.98 16.67 -0.45
C ALA A 52 -3.12 17.63 0.41
N LEU A 53 -2.63 18.73 -0.19
CA LEU A 53 -1.85 19.74 0.51
C LEU A 53 -2.69 20.49 1.55
N ALA A 54 -3.96 20.80 1.23
CA ALA A 54 -4.89 21.39 2.19
C ALA A 54 -5.12 20.47 3.39
N ALA A 55 -5.34 19.16 3.15
CA ALA A 55 -5.51 18.21 4.23
C ALA A 55 -4.25 18.08 5.11
N LEU A 56 -3.05 18.14 4.51
CA LEU A 56 -1.79 18.19 5.26
C LEU A 56 -1.68 19.47 6.10
N GLY A 57 -2.14 20.60 5.57
CA GLY A 57 -2.21 21.88 6.28
C GLY A 57 -3.16 21.86 7.49
N ASP A 58 -4.25 21.09 7.41
CA ASP A 58 -5.14 20.85 8.56
C ASP A 58 -4.42 20.07 9.70
N GLY A 59 -3.31 19.39 9.38
CA GLY A 59 -2.45 18.69 10.33
C GLY A 59 -3.12 17.50 11.03
N GLY A 60 -2.43 16.88 11.99
CA GLY A 60 -2.97 15.82 12.86
C GLY A 60 -2.95 14.40 12.28
N TYR A 61 -2.19 14.16 11.22
CA TYR A 61 -1.89 12.80 10.75
C TYR A 61 -0.54 12.34 11.30
N ASP A 62 -0.47 11.09 11.77
CA ASP A 62 0.80 10.49 12.19
C ASP A 62 1.61 9.98 10.98
N THR A 63 0.90 9.59 9.91
CA THR A 63 1.49 8.98 8.72
C THR A 63 0.68 9.31 7.48
N VAL A 64 1.39 9.57 6.39
CA VAL A 64 0.81 9.88 5.08
C VAL A 64 1.33 8.85 4.08
N VAL A 65 0.41 8.05 3.55
CA VAL A 65 0.69 6.98 2.58
C VAL A 65 0.55 7.53 1.17
N LEU A 66 1.63 7.47 0.40
CA LEU A 66 1.68 7.88 -1.00
C LEU A 66 1.64 6.67 -1.93
N GLN A 67 0.67 6.66 -2.85
CA GLN A 67 0.55 5.67 -3.90
C GLN A 67 0.59 6.36 -5.27
N GLU A 68 1.61 6.03 -6.07
CA GLU A 68 1.78 6.57 -7.43
C GLU A 68 0.98 5.75 -8.46
N GLN A 69 0.60 6.38 -9.57
CA GLN A 69 -0.08 5.74 -10.70
C GLN A 69 0.62 4.43 -11.13
N SER A 70 -0.17 3.37 -11.36
CA SER A 70 0.30 1.98 -11.44
C SER A 70 1.39 1.67 -12.49
N THR A 71 1.61 2.53 -13.48
CA THR A 71 2.61 2.32 -14.56
C THR A 71 3.67 3.41 -14.61
N LEU A 72 3.46 4.54 -13.93
CA LEU A 72 4.38 5.68 -13.96
C LEU A 72 5.77 5.35 -13.37
N PRO A 73 5.90 4.60 -12.25
CA PRO A 73 7.21 4.25 -11.72
C PRO A 73 8.07 3.46 -12.72
N VAL A 74 7.45 2.65 -13.58
CA VAL A 74 8.14 1.90 -14.65
C VAL A 74 8.47 2.80 -15.83
N LYS A 75 7.51 3.63 -16.26
CA LYS A 75 7.65 4.46 -17.48
C LYS A 75 8.56 5.67 -17.27
N ASN A 76 8.52 6.27 -16.09
CA ASN A 76 9.26 7.48 -15.75
C ASN A 76 9.45 7.56 -14.22
N PRO A 77 10.43 6.80 -13.67
CA PRO A 77 10.72 6.82 -12.23
C PRO A 77 11.14 8.21 -11.74
N GLY A 78 11.86 8.99 -12.55
CA GLY A 78 12.26 10.37 -12.19
C GLY A 78 11.06 11.25 -11.87
N ARG A 79 10.00 11.20 -12.69
CA ARG A 79 8.77 11.98 -12.44
C ARG A 79 8.03 11.55 -11.17
N MET A 80 8.04 10.25 -10.87
CA MET A 80 7.53 9.75 -9.59
C MET A 80 8.36 10.32 -8.45
N HIS A 81 9.70 10.20 -8.52
CA HIS A 81 10.63 10.67 -7.48
C HIS A 81 10.44 12.15 -7.18
N ASP A 82 10.35 12.99 -8.21
CA ASP A 82 10.09 14.42 -8.03
C ASP A 82 8.77 14.68 -7.29
N SER A 83 7.71 13.94 -7.64
CA SER A 83 6.40 14.10 -6.99
C SER A 83 6.40 13.57 -5.55
N VAL A 84 7.17 12.51 -5.27
CA VAL A 84 7.36 11.98 -3.91
C VAL A 84 8.15 12.97 -3.05
N ARG A 85 9.22 13.60 -3.57
CA ARG A 85 10.00 14.63 -2.86
C ARG A 85 9.13 15.84 -2.49
N ASP A 86 8.34 16.33 -3.44
CA ASP A 86 7.43 17.47 -3.21
C ASP A 86 6.41 17.15 -2.10
N PHE A 87 5.80 15.96 -2.14
CA PHE A 87 4.91 15.53 -1.06
C PHE A 87 5.66 15.32 0.26
N HIS A 88 6.83 14.70 0.23
CA HIS A 88 7.63 14.43 1.43
C HIS A 88 7.96 15.73 2.16
N ALA A 89 8.38 16.77 1.45
CA ALA A 89 8.63 18.08 2.05
C ALA A 89 7.37 18.67 2.72
N ALA A 90 6.19 18.53 2.09
CA ALA A 90 4.94 18.99 2.68
C ALA A 90 4.49 18.14 3.90
N ILE A 91 4.74 16.83 3.86
CA ILE A 91 4.42 15.89 4.95
C ILE A 91 5.34 16.15 6.16
N ASP A 92 6.64 16.35 5.92
CA ASP A 92 7.62 16.68 6.95
C ASP A 92 7.31 18.03 7.62
N ALA A 93 6.98 19.05 6.82
CA ALA A 93 6.54 20.35 7.34
C ALA A 93 5.26 20.27 8.20
N ALA A 94 4.40 19.27 7.95
CA ALA A 94 3.21 19.00 8.75
C ALA A 94 3.49 18.12 10.00
N GLY A 95 4.74 17.71 10.22
CA GLY A 95 5.15 16.87 11.35
C GLY A 95 4.71 15.41 11.24
N ALA A 96 4.40 14.93 10.03
CA ALA A 96 3.92 13.57 9.79
C ALA A 96 5.02 12.70 9.15
N ARG A 97 4.87 11.37 9.24
CA ARG A 97 5.80 10.44 8.59
C ARG A 97 5.33 10.10 7.18
N THR A 98 6.27 10.01 6.23
CA THR A 98 5.98 9.54 4.87
C THR A 98 6.07 8.02 4.79
N ALA A 99 5.06 7.40 4.19
CA ALA A 99 5.07 5.98 3.83
C ALA A 99 4.76 5.81 2.34
N LEU A 100 5.46 4.90 1.66
CA LEU A 100 5.27 4.65 0.24
C LEU A 100 4.61 3.28 0.01
N TYR A 101 3.46 3.29 -0.66
CA TYR A 101 2.73 2.09 -1.03
C TYR A 101 3.28 1.51 -2.34
N LEU A 102 4.25 0.59 -2.23
CA LEU A 102 4.77 -0.15 -3.38
C LEU A 102 3.66 -1.06 -3.93
N THR A 103 3.16 -0.71 -5.11
CA THR A 103 2.10 -1.44 -5.83
C THR A 103 2.66 -2.63 -6.61
N TRP A 104 1.76 -3.43 -7.20
CA TRP A 104 2.08 -4.65 -7.93
C TRP A 104 2.11 -4.47 -9.45
N ALA A 105 2.84 -5.35 -10.11
CA ALA A 105 2.82 -5.52 -11.55
C ALA A 105 1.45 -6.01 -12.02
N ARG A 106 1.04 -5.59 -13.22
CA ARG A 106 -0.17 -6.11 -13.86
C ARG A 106 0.01 -7.59 -14.18
N ARG A 107 -1.08 -8.36 -14.15
CA ARG A 107 -1.04 -9.82 -14.35
C ARG A 107 -0.42 -10.22 -15.69
N ASN A 108 -0.58 -9.38 -16.72
CA ASN A 108 -0.04 -9.62 -18.06
C ASN A 108 1.36 -9.04 -18.31
N ALA A 109 2.00 -8.46 -17.29
CA ALA A 109 3.36 -7.94 -17.36
C ALA A 109 4.09 -8.14 -16.00
N PRO A 110 4.13 -9.37 -15.45
CA PRO A 110 4.70 -9.65 -14.13
C PRO A 110 6.17 -9.25 -14.02
N GLU A 111 6.93 -9.30 -15.11
CA GLU A 111 8.33 -8.90 -15.19
C GLU A 111 8.60 -7.43 -14.81
N THR A 112 7.56 -6.59 -14.80
CA THR A 112 7.67 -5.18 -14.41
C THR A 112 7.78 -4.95 -12.91
N GLN A 113 7.57 -5.98 -12.08
CA GLN A 113 7.62 -5.83 -10.62
C GLN A 113 8.99 -5.38 -10.11
N GLN A 114 10.08 -5.86 -10.72
CA GLN A 114 11.42 -5.43 -10.33
C GLN A 114 11.61 -3.93 -10.56
N ALA A 115 11.13 -3.39 -11.68
CA ALA A 115 11.20 -1.96 -11.97
C ALA A 115 10.36 -1.11 -11.01
N LEU A 116 9.15 -1.57 -10.65
CA LEU A 116 8.33 -0.94 -9.60
C LEU A 116 9.09 -0.92 -8.27
N THR A 117 9.64 -2.07 -7.87
CA THR A 117 10.36 -2.23 -6.60
C THR A 117 11.57 -1.30 -6.52
N THR A 118 12.41 -1.26 -7.56
CA THR A 118 13.56 -0.36 -7.63
C THR A 118 13.15 1.12 -7.54
N ALA A 119 12.09 1.52 -8.26
CA ALA A 119 11.62 2.90 -8.25
C ALA A 119 11.15 3.33 -6.85
N TYR A 120 10.32 2.52 -6.19
CA TYR A 120 9.81 2.83 -4.85
C TYR A 120 10.89 2.72 -3.77
N ALA A 121 11.68 1.64 -3.76
CA ALA A 121 12.71 1.41 -2.75
C ALA A 121 13.83 2.45 -2.83
N GLY A 122 14.22 2.86 -4.04
CA GLY A 122 15.23 3.90 -4.23
C GLY A 122 14.84 5.23 -3.58
N ILE A 123 13.63 5.74 -3.88
CA ILE A 123 13.18 7.00 -3.27
C ILE A 123 12.82 6.85 -1.79
N ALA A 124 12.32 5.69 -1.35
CA ALA A 124 12.09 5.42 0.07
C ALA A 124 13.40 5.53 0.88
N ALA A 125 14.48 4.91 0.38
CA ALA A 125 15.80 4.99 1.00
C ALA A 125 16.37 6.40 0.96
N GLU A 126 16.18 7.13 -0.15
CA GLU A 126 16.65 8.51 -0.29
C GLU A 126 16.06 9.45 0.78
N ILE A 127 14.75 9.35 1.04
CA ILE A 127 14.05 10.26 1.96
C ILE A 127 13.83 9.68 3.37
N GLY A 128 14.33 8.47 3.63
CA GLY A 128 14.08 7.76 4.90
C GLY A 128 12.60 7.42 5.15
N ALA A 129 11.80 7.22 4.10
CA ALA A 129 10.39 6.88 4.23
C ALA A 129 10.18 5.37 4.48
N THR A 130 9.11 5.03 5.20
CA THR A 130 8.68 3.64 5.33
C THR A 130 8.19 3.10 3.99
N LEU A 131 8.79 2.01 3.51
CA LEU A 131 8.30 1.29 2.35
C LEU A 131 7.28 0.23 2.79
N VAL A 132 6.06 0.28 2.26
CA VAL A 132 5.05 -0.77 2.46
C VAL A 132 5.13 -1.73 1.26
N PRO A 133 5.72 -2.94 1.40
CA PRO A 133 6.22 -3.74 0.28
C PRO A 133 5.16 -4.63 -0.39
N VAL A 134 3.94 -4.13 -0.60
CA VAL A 134 2.82 -4.94 -1.11
C VAL A 134 3.12 -5.59 -2.45
N GLY A 135 3.76 -4.87 -3.38
CA GLY A 135 4.13 -5.41 -4.68
C GLY A 135 5.05 -6.64 -4.62
N ILE A 136 6.03 -6.63 -3.71
CA ILE A 136 6.94 -7.77 -3.49
C ILE A 136 6.17 -8.94 -2.89
N VAL A 137 5.29 -8.67 -1.91
CA VAL A 137 4.47 -9.69 -1.28
C VAL A 137 3.51 -10.33 -2.28
N TRP A 138 2.90 -9.53 -3.16
CA TRP A 138 2.07 -10.02 -4.26
C TRP A 138 2.84 -10.92 -5.23
N GLU A 139 4.02 -10.48 -5.67
CA GLU A 139 4.85 -11.27 -6.59
C GLU A 139 5.24 -12.63 -5.99
N ARG A 140 5.72 -12.65 -4.74
CA ARG A 140 6.06 -13.89 -4.04
C ARG A 140 4.84 -14.78 -3.79
N PHE A 141 3.69 -14.19 -3.44
CA PHE A 141 2.45 -14.94 -3.28
C PHE A 141 2.03 -15.63 -4.59
N LEU A 142 1.97 -14.87 -5.69
CA LEU A 142 1.58 -15.38 -7.01
C LEU A 142 2.58 -16.39 -7.58
N GLY A 143 3.85 -16.34 -7.15
CA GLY A 143 4.85 -17.36 -7.49
C GLY A 143 4.69 -18.68 -6.74
N LYS A 144 3.97 -18.69 -5.60
CA LYS A 144 3.77 -19.86 -4.73
C LYS A 144 2.35 -20.45 -4.82
N TYR A 145 1.34 -19.62 -5.09
CA TYR A 145 -0.06 -20.01 -5.04
C TYR A 145 -0.81 -19.65 -6.32
N GLU A 146 -1.54 -20.61 -6.89
CA GLU A 146 -2.43 -20.36 -8.04
C GLU A 146 -3.73 -19.64 -7.64
N HIS A 147 -4.20 -19.87 -6.41
CA HIS A 147 -5.41 -19.29 -5.85
C HIS A 147 -5.20 -18.79 -4.41
N PRO A 148 -5.98 -17.79 -3.95
CA PRO A 148 -6.92 -16.99 -4.74
C PRO A 148 -6.22 -16.08 -5.76
N LEU A 149 -6.97 -15.64 -6.77
CA LEU A 149 -6.48 -14.58 -7.66
C LEU A 149 -6.40 -13.26 -6.90
N LEU A 150 -5.27 -12.56 -7.01
CA LEU A 150 -5.09 -11.23 -6.39
C LEU A 150 -5.54 -10.09 -7.31
N HIS A 151 -5.42 -10.25 -8.63
CA HIS A 151 -5.93 -9.31 -9.61
C HIS A 151 -7.42 -9.55 -9.90
N ASP A 152 -8.14 -8.47 -10.16
CA ASP A 152 -9.46 -8.48 -10.76
C ASP A 152 -9.39 -8.92 -12.23
N ALA A 153 -10.54 -9.16 -12.86
CA ALA A 153 -10.67 -9.64 -14.24
C ALA A 153 -10.00 -8.71 -15.28
N ASP A 154 -9.79 -7.43 -14.93
CA ASP A 154 -9.09 -6.46 -15.78
C ASP A 154 -7.56 -6.58 -15.76
N ASN A 155 -7.00 -7.57 -15.06
CA ASN A 155 -5.57 -7.85 -14.94
C ASN A 155 -4.74 -6.74 -14.27
N SER A 156 -5.39 -5.73 -13.66
CA SER A 156 -4.71 -4.57 -13.09
C SER A 156 -5.16 -4.28 -11.66
N HIS A 157 -6.46 -4.08 -11.45
CA HIS A 157 -7.00 -3.73 -10.14
C HIS A 157 -6.95 -4.90 -9.17
N PRO A 158 -7.04 -4.65 -7.84
CA PRO A 158 -7.08 -5.74 -6.90
C PRO A 158 -8.48 -6.36 -6.83
N ALA A 159 -8.53 -7.69 -6.90
CA ALA A 159 -9.64 -8.45 -6.35
C ALA A 159 -9.65 -8.30 -4.82
N LEU A 160 -10.73 -8.73 -4.17
CA LEU A 160 -10.87 -8.62 -2.71
C LEU A 160 -9.70 -9.28 -1.97
N ALA A 161 -9.28 -10.48 -2.41
CA ALA A 161 -8.12 -11.18 -1.87
C ALA A 161 -6.82 -10.35 -1.96
N GLY A 162 -6.59 -9.68 -3.10
CA GLY A 162 -5.45 -8.79 -3.30
C GLY A 162 -5.45 -7.58 -2.36
N SER A 163 -6.60 -6.93 -2.18
CA SER A 163 -6.74 -5.83 -1.22
C SER A 163 -6.58 -6.29 0.22
N TYR A 164 -7.06 -7.48 0.56
CA TYR A 164 -6.91 -8.04 1.90
C TYR A 164 -5.46 -8.40 2.23
N LEU A 165 -4.75 -9.04 1.29
CA LEU A 165 -3.31 -9.29 1.42
C LEU A 165 -2.55 -7.99 1.61
N ALA A 166 -2.84 -6.97 0.80
CA ALA A 166 -2.23 -5.66 0.93
C ALA A 166 -2.50 -5.03 2.31
N ALA A 167 -3.73 -5.13 2.84
CA ALA A 167 -4.06 -4.65 4.19
C ALA A 167 -3.26 -5.36 5.29
N CYS A 168 -2.99 -6.67 5.15
CA CYS A 168 -2.11 -7.41 6.07
C CYS A 168 -0.67 -6.88 6.02
N VAL A 169 -0.16 -6.56 4.84
CA VAL A 169 1.19 -5.98 4.69
C VAL A 169 1.25 -4.57 5.27
N PHE A 170 0.19 -3.77 5.15
CA PHE A 170 0.10 -2.47 5.83
C PHE A 170 0.12 -2.61 7.36
N LEU A 171 -0.60 -3.59 7.91
CA LEU A 171 -0.61 -3.89 9.34
C LEU A 171 0.82 -4.18 9.83
N ILE A 172 1.54 -5.04 9.13
CA ILE A 172 2.94 -5.38 9.46
C ILE A 172 3.83 -4.15 9.33
N ALA A 173 3.85 -3.50 8.16
CA ALA A 173 4.84 -2.48 7.84
C ALA A 173 4.66 -1.15 8.59
N LEU A 174 3.43 -0.79 8.97
CA LEU A 174 3.15 0.48 9.65
C LEU A 174 2.90 0.35 11.14
N LEU A 175 2.39 -0.80 11.59
CA LEU A 175 1.95 -1.00 12.97
C LEU A 175 2.77 -2.07 13.70
N ASP A 176 3.65 -2.79 13.00
CA ASP A 176 4.47 -3.87 13.57
C ASP A 176 3.62 -4.99 14.19
N GLU A 177 2.45 -5.24 13.59
CA GLU A 177 1.45 -6.15 14.11
C GLU A 177 1.32 -7.40 13.23
N ASN A 178 1.27 -8.57 13.87
CA ASN A 178 1.17 -9.85 13.19
C ASN A 178 -0.29 -10.13 12.77
N PRO A 179 -0.60 -10.33 11.46
CA PRO A 179 -1.95 -10.64 11.02
C PRO A 179 -2.37 -12.10 11.31
N VAL A 180 -1.45 -13.02 11.59
CA VAL A 180 -1.76 -14.45 11.78
C VAL A 180 -2.68 -14.68 12.99
N GLY A 181 -3.66 -15.57 12.82
CA GLY A 181 -4.61 -15.93 13.89
C GLY A 181 -5.74 -14.92 14.13
N LEU A 182 -5.80 -13.82 13.37
CA LEU A 182 -6.97 -12.93 13.41
C LEU A 182 -8.22 -13.65 12.89
N ASP A 183 -9.31 -13.63 13.66
CA ASP A 183 -10.61 -14.19 13.26
C ASP A 183 -11.61 -13.09 12.91
N ILE A 184 -11.43 -12.53 11.70
CA ILE A 184 -12.27 -11.43 11.21
C ILE A 184 -13.03 -11.88 9.97
N PRO A 185 -14.37 -11.99 10.04
CA PRO A 185 -15.18 -12.23 8.87
C PRO A 185 -15.05 -11.10 7.85
N VAL A 186 -14.63 -11.43 6.62
CA VAL A 186 -14.59 -10.48 5.50
C VAL A 186 -15.58 -10.96 4.45
N LYS A 187 -16.69 -10.23 4.29
CA LYS A 187 -17.72 -10.58 3.31
C LYS A 187 -17.10 -10.72 1.91
N GLY A 188 -17.29 -11.88 1.28
CA GLY A 188 -16.74 -12.19 -0.03
C GLY A 188 -15.37 -12.89 -0.01
N LEU A 189 -14.83 -13.19 1.18
CA LEU A 189 -13.62 -13.96 1.38
C LEU A 189 -13.91 -15.07 2.40
N ASP A 190 -13.74 -16.32 2.02
CA ASP A 190 -13.90 -17.45 2.95
C ASP A 190 -12.77 -17.47 4.00
N ALA A 191 -13.03 -18.15 5.12
CA ALA A 191 -12.14 -18.16 6.28
C ALA A 191 -10.76 -18.75 5.96
N ASP A 192 -10.70 -19.82 5.16
CA ASP A 192 -9.46 -20.51 4.82
C ASP A 192 -8.60 -19.65 3.92
N THR A 193 -9.20 -19.03 2.90
CA THR A 193 -8.53 -18.05 2.03
C THR A 193 -8.02 -16.87 2.83
N ALA A 194 -8.83 -16.32 3.74
CA ALA A 194 -8.41 -15.21 4.58
C ALA A 194 -7.22 -15.61 5.48
N ALA A 195 -7.25 -16.81 6.07
CA ALA A 195 -6.15 -17.34 6.88
C ALA A 195 -4.87 -17.53 6.07
N LEU A 196 -4.96 -18.10 4.86
CA LEU A 196 -3.85 -18.25 3.94
C LEU A 196 -3.19 -16.90 3.61
N LEU A 197 -3.99 -15.88 3.30
CA LEU A 197 -3.46 -14.55 2.94
C LEU A 197 -2.74 -13.89 4.14
N ARG A 198 -3.27 -14.03 5.36
CA ARG A 198 -2.61 -13.52 6.57
C ARG A 198 -1.28 -14.24 6.81
N GLN A 199 -1.28 -15.57 6.72
CA GLN A 199 -0.08 -16.39 6.89
C GLN A 199 0.99 -16.04 5.85
N ALA A 200 0.62 -15.97 4.58
CA ALA A 200 1.57 -15.68 3.51
C ALA A 200 2.11 -14.24 3.61
N ALA A 201 1.28 -13.25 3.96
CA ALA A 201 1.77 -11.89 4.20
C ALA A 201 2.83 -11.86 5.31
N TRP A 202 2.56 -12.54 6.43
CA TRP A 202 3.50 -12.62 7.55
C TRP A 202 4.81 -13.28 7.16
N GLU A 203 4.77 -14.52 6.64
CA GLU A 203 5.96 -15.26 6.21
C GLU A 203 6.82 -14.47 5.23
N ILE A 204 6.19 -13.89 4.20
CA ILE A 204 6.93 -13.16 3.18
C ILE A 204 7.55 -11.87 3.76
N CYS A 205 6.84 -11.16 4.64
CA CYS A 205 7.37 -9.96 5.28
C CYS A 205 8.55 -10.27 6.21
N GLU A 206 8.48 -11.35 7.00
CA GLU A 206 9.57 -11.81 7.86
C GLU A 206 10.81 -12.19 7.02
N ASP A 207 10.62 -12.97 5.95
CA ASP A 207 11.71 -13.32 5.02
C ASP A 207 12.38 -12.06 4.41
N LEU A 208 11.58 -11.02 4.14
CA LEU A 208 12.07 -9.74 3.62
C LEU A 208 12.77 -8.88 4.68
N ALA A 209 12.56 -9.15 5.97
CA ALA A 209 13.25 -8.48 7.07
C ALA A 209 14.59 -9.18 7.39
N GLU A 210 14.61 -10.52 7.38
CA GLU A 210 15.81 -11.33 7.62
C GLU A 210 16.87 -11.21 6.50
N GLY A 211 16.44 -10.95 5.27
CA GLY A 211 17.33 -10.81 4.11
C GLY A 211 17.94 -9.42 3.90
N ARG A 212 17.78 -8.47 4.84
CA ARG A 212 18.32 -7.11 4.76
C ARG A 212 19.69 -6.95 5.41
#